data_AF-A0A2U1XEZ6-F1
#
_entry.id   AF-A0A2U1XEZ6-F1
#
_cell.length_a   1.000
_cell.length_b   1.000
_cell.length_c   1.000
_cell.angle_alpha   90.00
_cell.angle_beta   90.00
_cell.angle_gamma   90.00
#
_symmetry.space_group_name_H-M   'P 1'
#
loop_
_entity.id
_entity.type
_entity.pdbx_description
1 polymer ?
#
loop_
_entity_poly.entity_id
_entity_poly.type
_entity_poly.pdbx_seq_one_letter_code
_entity_poly.pdbx_strand_id
1 'polypeptide(L)' 'MVLALLTGCATAGAGTEGACAAFRPIYISRGDQLSDGTAEQLLAHNETGARLCGWGAAE' A
#
# COMPACT_ATOMS: atom_id res chain seq x y z
N MET A 1 -18.71 7.29 19.40
CA MET A 1 -17.28 7.06 19.07
C MET A 1 -17.14 6.96 17.54
N VAL A 2 -17.44 8.05 16.81
CA VAL A 2 -17.54 8.08 15.33
C VAL A 2 -16.77 9.30 14.78
N LEU A 3 -15.64 9.65 15.40
CA LEU A 3 -14.88 10.84 15.00
C LEU A 3 -13.43 10.54 14.58
N ALA A 4 -12.98 9.29 14.70
CA ALA A 4 -11.62 8.87 14.34
C ALA A 4 -11.45 8.46 12.85
N LEU A 5 -12.52 8.48 12.04
CA LEU A 5 -12.46 8.04 10.64
C LEU A 5 -11.87 9.10 9.68
N LEU A 6 -11.53 10.29 10.17
CA LEU A 6 -10.97 11.38 9.36
C LEU A 6 -9.44 11.50 9.46
N THR A 7 -8.77 10.69 10.29
CA THR A 7 -7.31 10.61 10.27
C THR A 7 -6.89 9.67 9.15
N GLY A 8 -6.50 10.22 7.99
CA GLY A 8 -5.99 9.42 6.89
C GLY A 8 -4.80 8.55 7.31
N CYS A 9 -4.60 7.41 6.64
CA CYS A 9 -3.45 6.52 6.80
C CYS A 9 -2.19 7.21 6.25
N ALA A 10 -1.72 8.29 6.89
CA ALA A 10 -0.64 9.14 6.38
C ALA A 10 0.68 9.02 7.15
N THR A 11 0.82 8.03 8.05
CA THR A 11 2.05 7.85 8.83
C THR A 11 2.68 6.48 8.58
N ALA A 12 3.95 6.44 8.22
CA ALA A 12 4.76 5.22 8.20
C ALA A 12 4.73 4.56 9.59
N GLY A 13 4.46 3.25 9.67
CA GLY A 13 4.41 2.47 10.92
C GLY A 13 3.01 1.98 11.27
N ALA A 14 2.66 1.95 12.57
CA ALA A 14 1.40 1.37 13.07
C ALA A 14 0.13 1.97 12.43
N GLY A 15 0.20 3.20 11.88
CA GLY A 15 -0.88 3.84 11.13
C GLY A 15 -1.16 3.23 9.74
N THR A 16 -0.38 2.23 9.32
CA THR A 16 -0.58 1.46 8.08
C THR A 16 -0.97 0.01 8.33
N GLU A 17 -1.29 -0.36 9.57
CA GLU A 17 -1.75 -1.71 9.91
C GLU A 17 -3.28 -1.80 9.91
N GLY A 18 -3.83 -3.02 9.97
CA GLY A 18 -5.28 -3.25 9.99
C GLY A 18 -5.97 -2.77 8.70
N ALA A 19 -7.02 -1.96 8.83
CA ALA A 19 -7.77 -1.43 7.69
C ALA A 19 -6.93 -0.54 6.74
N CYS A 20 -5.83 0.02 7.25
CA CYS A 20 -4.90 0.84 6.47
C CYS A 20 -3.84 0.02 5.70
N ALA A 21 -3.80 -1.30 5.84
CA ALA A 21 -2.77 -2.15 5.22
C ALA A 21 -2.71 -2.04 3.70
N ALA A 22 -3.84 -1.77 3.05
CA ALA A 22 -3.90 -1.55 1.61
C ALA A 22 -3.10 -0.32 1.13
N PHE A 23 -2.76 0.59 2.04
CA PHE A 23 -2.06 1.85 1.77
C PHE A 23 -0.64 1.89 2.33
N ARG A 24 -0.04 0.72 2.66
CA ARG A 24 1.36 0.66 3.08
C ARG A 24 2.27 1.25 2.00
N PRO A 25 3.19 2.16 2.35
CA PRO A 25 4.15 2.69 1.38
C PRO A 25 5.15 1.62 0.95
N ILE A 26 5.59 1.73 -0.30
CA ILE A 26 6.68 0.93 -0.86
C ILE A 26 8.00 1.63 -0.55
N TYR A 27 8.91 0.95 0.13
CA TYR A 27 10.22 1.50 0.48
C TYR A 27 11.27 1.05 -0.53
N ILE A 28 11.92 2.01 -1.17
CA ILE A 28 13.04 1.81 -2.10
C ILE A 28 14.26 2.60 -1.66
N SER A 29 15.45 2.08 -1.98
CA SER A 29 16.68 2.85 -1.86
C SER A 29 16.92 3.70 -3.10
N ARG A 30 17.81 4.70 -3.02
CA ARG A 30 18.17 5.55 -4.17
C ARG A 30 18.77 4.78 -5.35
N GLY A 31 19.38 3.63 -5.09
CA GLY A 31 20.01 2.77 -6.10
C GLY A 31 19.23 1.49 -6.36
N ASP A 32 17.98 1.38 -5.89
CA ASP A 32 17.17 0.20 -6.13
C ASP A 32 16.89 0.05 -7.63
N GLN A 33 17.26 -1.10 -8.17
CA GLN A 33 17.04 -1.47 -9.57
C GLN A 33 16.04 -2.64 -9.62
N LEU A 34 14.94 -2.51 -8.89
CA LEU A 34 13.96 -3.58 -8.64
C LEU A 34 14.61 -4.76 -7.92
N SER A 35 15.06 -4.51 -6.68
CA SER A 35 15.44 -5.62 -5.81
C SER A 35 14.25 -6.54 -5.54
N ASP A 36 14.52 -7.79 -5.14
CA ASP A 36 13.46 -8.76 -4.82
C ASP A 36 12.49 -8.22 -3.77
N GLY A 37 13.00 -7.55 -2.72
CA GLY A 37 12.15 -6.95 -1.68
C GLY A 37 11.28 -5.80 -2.19
N THR A 38 11.73 -5.05 -3.19
CA THR A 38 10.91 -4.03 -3.85
C THR A 38 9.88 -4.67 -4.79
N ALA A 39 10.26 -5.73 -5.51
CA ALA A 39 9.35 -6.48 -6.37
C ALA A 39 8.20 -7.12 -5.57
N GLU A 40 8.50 -7.71 -4.41
CA GLU A 40 7.50 -8.28 -3.51
C GLU A 40 6.50 -7.23 -3.01
N GLN A 41 6.98 -6.06 -2.57
CA GLN A 41 6.12 -4.96 -2.14
C GLN A 41 5.22 -4.45 -3.28
N LEU A 42 5.76 -4.31 -4.49
CA LEU A 42 5.01 -3.91 -5.67
C LEU A 42 3.93 -4.93 -6.04
N LEU A 43 4.26 -6.22 -6.04
CA LEU A 43 3.31 -7.28 -6.34
C LEU A 43 2.14 -7.26 -5.36
N ALA A 44 2.42 -7.23 -4.06
CA ALA A 44 1.39 -7.19 -3.03
C ALA A 44 0.49 -5.94 -3.13
N HIS A 45 1.08 -4.79 -3.47
CA HIS A 45 0.33 -3.55 -3.68
C HIS A 45 -0.59 -3.63 -4.91
N ASN A 46 -0.08 -4.13 -6.04
CA ASN A 46 -0.82 -4.27 -7.27
C ASN A 46 -1.97 -5.28 -7.14
N GLU A 47 -1.74 -6.44 -6.54
CA GLU A 47 -2.78 -7.44 -6.28
C GLU A 47 -3.88 -6.89 -5.35
N THR A 48 -3.48 -6.13 -4.33
CA THR A 48 -4.43 -5.46 -3.43
C THR A 48 -5.28 -4.44 -4.17
N GLY A 49 -4.66 -3.60 -5.01
CA GLY A 49 -5.39 -2.62 -5.81
C GLY A 49 -6.25 -3.22 -6.91
N ALA A 50 -5.84 -4.33 -7.51
CA ALA A 50 -6.69 -5.09 -8.43
C ALA A 50 -7.94 -5.60 -7.71
N ARG A 51 -7.78 -6.17 -6.51
CA ARG A 51 -8.88 -6.73 -5.72
C ARG A 51 -9.82 -5.68 -5.14
N LEU A 52 -9.29 -4.58 -4.61
CA LEU A 52 -10.07 -3.58 -3.84
C LEU A 52 -10.47 -2.37 -4.68
N CYS A 53 -9.67 -2.01 -5.67
CA CYS A 53 -9.80 -0.76 -6.43
C CYS A 53 -10.02 -1.00 -7.93
N GLY A 54 -10.03 -2.25 -8.40
CA GLY A 54 -10.24 -2.60 -9.81
C GLY A 54 -9.07 -2.23 -10.72
N TRP A 55 -7.85 -2.06 -10.17
CA TRP A 55 -6.68 -1.78 -11.00
C TRP A 55 -6.42 -2.90 -12.00
N GLY A 56 -6.11 -2.53 -13.25
CA GLY A 56 -5.82 -3.48 -14.32
C GLY A 56 -7.05 -4.15 -14.93
N ALA A 57 -8.27 -3.84 -14.47
CA ALA A 57 -9.46 -4.09 -15.27
C ALA A 57 -9.43 -3.13 -16.47
N ALA A 58 -9.41 -3.67 -17.70
CA ALA A 58 -9.83 -2.90 -18.86
C ALA A 58 -11.33 -2.57 -18.71
N GLU A 59 -11.74 -1.40 -19.17
CA GLU A 59 -13.13 -0.90 -19.14
C GLU A 59 -14.18 -1.95 -19.53
#